data_AF-A0A087RSZ0-F1
#
_entry.id   AF-A0A087RSZ0-F1
#
_cell.length_a   1.000
_cell.length_b   1.000
_cell.length_c   1.000
_cell.angle_alpha   90.00
_cell.angle_beta   90.00
_cell.angle_gamma   90.00
#
_symmetry.space_group_name_H-M   'P 1'
#
loop_
_entity.id
_entity.type
_entity.pdbx_description
1 polymer ?
#
loop_
_entity_poly.entity_id
_entity_poly.type
_entity_poly.pdbx_seq_one_letter_code
_entity_poly.pdbx_strand_id
1 'polypeptide(L)'
;MASIWFLAIGVAVAAALFGSMAIQSFTPINEVILSPQEKKCQQIANEGYKMHALYPEANPDDLPEDDRKRLLYLDDLWMTECVAVLPAESVFNIVNNVERDVSHDE
;
A
#
# COMPACT_ATOMS: atom_id res chain seq x y z
N MET A 1 -2.15 47.25 2.32
CA MET A 1 -1.60 46.54 1.14
C MET A 1 -0.81 45.27 1.50
N ALA A 2 -0.14 45.18 2.66
CA ALA A 2 0.60 43.98 3.08
C ALA A 2 -0.26 42.69 3.18
N SER A 3 -1.53 42.82 3.60
CA SER A 3 -2.42 41.66 3.82
C SER A 3 -2.72 40.83 2.56
N ILE A 4 -2.71 41.42 1.37
CA ILE A 4 -3.04 40.71 0.11
C ILE A 4 -1.86 39.85 -0.33
N TRP A 5 -0.64 40.33 -0.12
CA TRP A 5 0.59 39.59 -0.44
C TRP A 5 0.75 38.33 0.41
N PHE A 6 0.48 38.42 1.71
CA PHE A 6 0.52 37.24 2.58
C PHE A 6 -0.54 36.19 2.22
N LEU A 7 -1.73 36.64 1.81
CA LEU A 7 -2.81 35.76 1.36
C LEU A 7 -2.42 35.02 0.07
N ALA A 8 -1.84 35.74 -0.90
CA ALA A 8 -1.36 35.15 -2.15
C ALA A 8 -0.27 34.10 -1.93
N ILE A 9 0.68 34.36 -1.01
CA ILE A 9 1.72 33.39 -0.65
C ILE A 9 1.11 32.16 0.02
N GLY A 10 0.16 32.34 0.95
CA GLY A 10 -0.52 31.24 1.62
C GLY A 10 -1.27 30.33 0.63
N VAL A 11 -1.98 30.91 -0.33
CA VAL A 11 -2.67 30.16 -1.38
C VAL A 11 -1.69 29.42 -2.29
N ALA A 12 -0.57 30.05 -2.67
CA ALA A 12 0.44 29.41 -3.50
C ALA A 12 1.11 28.21 -2.81
N VAL A 13 1.42 28.32 -1.52
CA VAL A 13 1.99 27.22 -0.72
C VAL A 13 0.98 26.10 -0.55
N ALA A 14 -0.28 26.40 -0.24
CA ALA A 14 -1.32 25.39 -0.14
C ALA A 14 -1.53 24.66 -1.48
N ALA A 15 -1.64 25.40 -2.59
CA ALA A 15 -1.79 24.82 -3.93
C ALA A 15 -0.60 23.96 -4.33
N ALA A 16 0.63 24.36 -4.00
CA ALA A 16 1.83 23.54 -4.25
C ALA A 16 1.80 22.23 -3.45
N LEU A 17 1.44 22.28 -2.16
CA LEU A 17 1.37 21.10 -1.30
C LEU A 17 0.26 20.12 -1.76
N PHE A 18 -0.94 20.63 -2.06
CA PHE A 18 -2.03 19.78 -2.55
C PHE A 18 -1.79 19.28 -3.99
N GLY A 19 -1.18 20.10 -4.84
CA GLY A 19 -0.75 19.67 -6.18
C GLY A 19 0.29 18.56 -6.14
N SER A 20 1.19 18.57 -5.16
CA SER A 20 2.19 17.52 -4.96
C SER A 20 1.56 16.15 -4.65
N MET A 21 0.50 16.13 -3.82
CA MET A 21 -0.23 14.91 -3.48
C MET A 21 -1.04 14.36 -4.68
N ALA A 22 -1.63 15.24 -5.49
CA ALA A 22 -2.39 14.82 -6.67
C ALA A 22 -1.49 14.17 -7.73
N ILE A 23 -0.28 14.69 -7.97
CA ILE A 23 0.64 14.14 -8.98
C ILE A 23 1.12 12.73 -8.63
N GLN A 24 1.28 12.40 -7.35
CA GLN A 24 1.63 11.05 -6.91
C GLN A 24 0.52 10.01 -7.21
N SER A 25 -0.75 10.41 -7.20
CA SER A 25 -1.86 9.49 -7.52
C SER A 25 -2.01 9.17 -9.03
N PHE A 26 -1.43 9.99 -9.90
CA PHE A 26 -1.59 9.93 -11.36
C PHE A 26 -0.34 9.52 -12.13
N THR A 27 0.78 9.17 -11.48
CA THR A 27 1.91 8.61 -12.21
C THR A 27 1.50 7.26 -12.81
N PRO A 28 1.46 7.15 -14.16
CA PRO A 28 1.19 5.87 -14.81
C PRO A 28 2.32 4.90 -14.48
N ILE A 29 2.02 3.61 -14.61
CA ILE A 29 2.91 2.47 -14.38
C ILE A 29 4.19 2.68 -15.21
N ASN A 30 5.19 3.35 -14.65
CA ASN A 30 6.52 2.78 -14.77
C ASN A 30 6.34 1.40 -14.16
N GLU A 31 6.66 0.35 -14.90
CA GLU A 31 6.91 -0.95 -14.28
C GLU A 31 7.82 -0.64 -13.10
N VAL A 32 7.27 -0.63 -11.89
CA VAL A 32 8.07 -0.37 -10.69
C VAL A 32 9.02 -1.55 -10.73
N ILE A 33 10.27 -1.29 -11.07
CA ILE A 33 11.29 -2.33 -11.12
C ILE A 33 11.56 -2.66 -9.66
N LEU A 34 10.69 -3.51 -9.11
CA LEU A 34 10.76 -3.98 -7.76
C LEU A 34 12.08 -4.71 -7.62
N SER A 35 12.82 -4.35 -6.58
CA SER A 35 13.93 -5.17 -6.14
C SER A 35 13.47 -6.61 -5.86
N PRO A 36 14.37 -7.59 -5.89
CA PRO A 36 14.01 -8.97 -5.56
C PRO A 36 13.30 -9.10 -4.21
N GLN A 37 13.66 -8.28 -3.22
CA GLN A 37 13.01 -8.27 -1.92
C GLN A 37 11.60 -7.69 -1.99
N GLU A 38 11.40 -6.57 -2.67
CA GLU A 38 10.06 -5.99 -2.86
C GLU A 38 9.13 -6.94 -3.64
N LYS A 39 9.64 -7.67 -4.64
CA LYS A 39 8.86 -8.70 -5.35
C LYS A 39 8.41 -9.83 -4.41
N LYS A 40 9.30 -10.31 -3.55
CA LYS A 40 8.96 -11.34 -2.55
C LYS A 40 7.86 -10.83 -1.61
N CYS A 41 7.99 -9.59 -1.15
CA CYS A 41 7.02 -8.97 -0.27
C CYS A 41 5.67 -8.71 -0.95
N GLN A 42 5.66 -8.36 -2.23
CA GLN A 42 4.42 -8.27 -3.00
C GLN A 42 3.74 -9.63 -3.18
N GLN A 43 4.50 -10.72 -3.36
CA GLN A 43 3.91 -12.07 -3.38
C GLN A 43 3.27 -12.44 -2.04
N ILE A 44 3.95 -12.16 -0.92
CA ILE A 44 3.41 -12.39 0.43
C ILE A 44 2.11 -11.59 0.63
N ALA A 45 2.13 -10.29 0.29
CA ALA A 45 0.96 -9.43 0.41
C ALA A 45 -0.20 -9.89 -0.48
N ASN A 46 0.07 -10.30 -1.73
CA ASN A 46 -0.94 -10.85 -2.64
C ASN A 46 -1.58 -12.12 -2.08
N GLU A 47 -0.80 -13.01 -1.45
CA GLU A 47 -1.35 -14.20 -0.81
C GLU A 47 -2.19 -13.87 0.43
N GLY A 48 -1.72 -12.93 1.27
CA GLY A 48 -2.50 -12.43 2.40
C GLY A 48 -3.83 -11.81 1.97
N TYR A 49 -3.81 -11.02 0.89
CA TYR A 49 -5.01 -10.43 0.32
C TYR A 49 -5.99 -11.48 -0.20
N LYS A 50 -5.51 -12.53 -0.89
CA LYS A 50 -6.37 -13.64 -1.35
C LYS A 50 -7.11 -14.30 -0.19
N MET A 51 -6.47 -14.45 0.97
CA MET A 51 -7.14 -14.97 2.16
C MET A 51 -8.28 -14.05 2.63
N HIS A 52 -8.06 -12.73 2.63
CA HIS A 52 -9.12 -11.75 2.92
C HIS A 52 -10.26 -11.80 1.90
N ALA A 53 -9.95 -11.97 0.61
CA ALA A 53 -10.97 -12.08 -0.44
C ALA A 53 -11.81 -13.37 -0.33
N LEU A 54 -11.21 -14.48 0.11
CA LEU A 54 -11.93 -15.73 0.38
C LEU A 54 -12.86 -15.64 1.59
N TYR A 55 -12.50 -14.80 2.56
CA TYR A 55 -13.19 -14.68 3.85
C TYR A 55 -13.48 -13.20 4.21
N PRO A 56 -14.28 -12.48 3.42
CA PRO A 56 -14.43 -11.02 3.53
C PRO A 56 -15.06 -10.56 4.85
N GLU A 57 -15.92 -11.41 5.44
CA GLU A 57 -16.69 -11.09 6.65
C GLU A 57 -16.29 -11.96 7.85
N ALA A 58 -15.27 -12.82 7.71
CA ALA A 58 -14.87 -13.73 8.78
C ALA A 58 -13.97 -13.02 9.79
N ASN A 59 -14.22 -13.27 11.07
CA ASN A 59 -13.19 -13.02 12.07
C ASN A 59 -12.06 -14.04 11.87
N PRO A 60 -10.77 -13.66 11.99
CA PRO A 60 -9.65 -14.59 11.93
C PRO A 60 -9.79 -15.83 12.83
N ASP A 61 -10.47 -15.72 13.97
CA ASP A 61 -10.71 -16.84 14.89
C ASP A 61 -11.72 -17.87 14.35
N ASP A 62 -12.60 -17.44 13.43
CA ASP A 62 -13.63 -18.29 12.80
C ASP A 62 -13.10 -19.05 11.57
N LEU A 63 -11.86 -18.77 11.15
CA LEU A 63 -11.25 -19.44 10.00
C LEU A 63 -10.98 -20.93 10.29
N PRO A 64 -11.08 -21.79 9.25
CA PRO A 64 -10.58 -23.15 9.33
C PRO A 64 -9.14 -23.19 9.85
N GLU A 65 -8.81 -24.20 10.65
CA GLU A 65 -7.53 -24.29 11.37
C GLU A 65 -6.31 -24.07 10.47
N ASP A 66 -6.32 -24.69 9.29
CA ASP A 66 -5.21 -24.62 8.34
C ASP A 66 -5.09 -23.23 7.70
N ASP A 67 -6.23 -22.59 7.41
CA ASP A 67 -6.27 -21.24 6.85
C ASP A 67 -5.84 -20.20 7.87
N ARG A 68 -6.24 -20.36 9.14
CA ARG A 68 -5.78 -19.50 10.24
C ARG A 68 -4.28 -19.61 10.44
N LYS A 69 -3.73 -20.84 10.44
CA LYS A 69 -2.27 -21.06 10.49
C LYS A 69 -1.57 -20.42 9.29
N ARG A 70 -2.16 -20.51 8.10
CA ARG A 70 -1.61 -19.89 6.90
C ARG A 70 -1.58 -18.37 7.02
N LEU A 71 -2.66 -17.76 7.51
CA LEU A 71 -2.75 -16.31 7.72
C LEU A 71 -1.70 -15.82 8.71
N LEU A 72 -1.56 -16.50 9.86
CA LEU A 72 -0.55 -16.18 10.87
C LEU A 72 0.88 -16.32 10.33
N TYR A 73 1.13 -17.34 9.51
CA TYR A 73 2.43 -17.51 8.86
C TYR A 73 2.74 -16.38 7.87
N LEU A 74 1.75 -15.95 7.08
CA LEU A 74 1.91 -14.83 6.15
C LEU A 74 2.13 -13.51 6.89
N ASP A 75 1.44 -13.29 8.01
CA ASP A 75 1.63 -12.11 8.87
C ASP A 75 3.04 -12.06 9.47
N ASP A 76 3.54 -13.19 9.98
CA ASP A 76 4.92 -13.28 10.50
C ASP A 76 5.96 -12.97 9.42
N LEU A 77 5.82 -13.54 8.22
CA LEU A 77 6.71 -13.23 7.10
C LEU A 77 6.61 -11.76 6.68
N TRP A 78 5.39 -11.21 6.60
CA TRP A 78 5.18 -9.81 6.25
C TRP A 78 5.88 -8.88 7.25
N MET A 79 5.70 -9.13 8.54
CA MET A 79 6.29 -8.29 9.58
C MET A 79 7.82 -8.42 9.63
N THR A 80 8.33 -9.65 9.59
CA THR A 80 9.77 -9.93 9.82
C THR A 80 10.63 -9.72 8.58
N GLU A 81 10.13 -10.04 7.39
CA GLU A 81 10.93 -9.99 6.16
C GLU A 81 10.65 -8.76 5.30
N CYS A 82 9.49 -8.12 5.47
CA CYS A 82 9.06 -6.97 4.67
C CYS A 82 9.05 -5.68 5.49
N VAL A 83 8.16 -5.55 6.48
CA VAL A 83 7.99 -4.30 7.25
C VAL A 83 9.26 -3.93 8.03
N ALA A 84 9.95 -4.93 8.60
CA ALA A 84 11.17 -4.68 9.38
C ALA A 84 12.40 -4.30 8.53
N VAL A 85 12.37 -4.53 7.21
CA VAL A 85 13.56 -4.41 6.35
C VAL A 85 13.40 -3.38 5.24
N LEU A 86 12.19 -3.23 4.69
CA LEU A 86 11.92 -2.31 3.60
C LEU A 86 11.69 -0.87 4.11
N PRO A 87 12.05 0.14 3.31
CA PRO A 87 11.61 1.52 3.56
C PRO A 87 10.08 1.60 3.59
N ALA A 88 9.54 2.49 4.41
CA ALA A 88 8.08 2.68 4.52
C ALA A 88 7.42 2.97 3.16
N GLU A 89 8.08 3.76 2.30
CA GLU A 89 7.59 4.04 0.94
C GLU A 89 7.41 2.78 0.09
N SER A 90 8.39 1.85 0.14
CA SER A 90 8.29 0.56 -0.55
C SER A 90 7.14 -0.28 0.00
N VAL A 91 6.93 -0.30 1.33
CA VAL A 91 5.82 -1.03 1.96
C VAL A 91 4.48 -0.46 1.48
N PHE A 92 4.31 0.86 1.50
CA PHE A 92 3.08 1.50 1.01
C PHE A 92 2.85 1.26 -0.48
N ASN A 93 3.89 1.31 -1.31
CA ASN A 93 3.77 1.00 -2.73
C ASN A 93 3.32 -0.44 -2.96
N ILE A 94 3.84 -1.41 -2.20
CA ILE A 94 3.42 -2.81 -2.30
C ILE A 94 1.94 -2.97 -1.93
N VAL A 95 1.51 -2.41 -0.80
CA VAL A 95 0.10 -2.50 -0.35
C VAL A 95 -0.84 -1.88 -1.39
N ASN A 96 -0.51 -0.69 -1.89
CA ASN A 96 -1.31 -0.01 -2.92
C ASN A 96 -1.37 -0.79 -4.24
N ASN A 97 -0.28 -1.48 -4.61
CA ASN A 97 -0.25 -2.31 -5.82
C ASN A 97 -1.13 -3.55 -5.67
N VAL A 98 -1.10 -4.21 -4.53
CA VAL A 98 -1.94 -5.39 -4.24
C VAL A 98 -3.43 -5.03 -4.34
N GLU A 99 -3.84 -3.91 -3.76
CA GLU A 99 -5.22 -3.41 -3.85
C GLU A 99 -5.61 -3.07 -5.29
N ARG A 100 -4.69 -2.47 -6.06
CA ARG A 100 -4.92 -2.06 -7.46
C ARG A 100 -4.99 -3.23 -8.43
N ASP A 101 -4.12 -4.23 -8.31
CA ASP A 101 -4.08 -5.40 -9.18
C ASP A 101 -5.42 -6.15 -9.12
N VAL A 102 -6.03 -6.23 -7.94
CA VAL A 102 -7.35 -6.85 -7.75
C VAL A 102 -8.45 -6.03 -8.41
N SER A 103 -8.45 -4.70 -8.24
CA SER A 103 -9.47 -3.82 -8.83
C SER A 103 -9.47 -3.78 -10.36
N HIS A 104 -8.40 -4.24 -11.02
CA HIS A 104 -8.33 -4.31 -12.49
C HIS A 104 -8.77 -5.68 -13.05
N ASP A 105 -8.81 -6.71 -12.22
CA ASP A 105 -9.22 -8.08 -12.60
C ASP A 105 -10.69 -8.38 -12.24
N GLU A 106 -11.42 -7.42 -11.65
CA GLU A 106 -12.88 -7.41 -11.46
C GLU A 106 -13.62 -6.62 -12.57
#